data_AF-A0A5A7S159-F1
#
_entry.id   AF-A0A5A7S159-F1
#
_cell.length_a   1.000
_cell.length_b   1.000
_cell.length_c   1.000
_cell.angle_alpha   90.00
_cell.angle_beta   90.00
_cell.angle_gamma   90.00
#
_symmetry.space_group_name_H-M   'P 1'
#
loop_
_entity.id
_entity.type
_entity.pdbx_description
1 polymer ?
#
loop_
_entity_poly.entity_id
_entity_poly.type
_entity_poly.pdbx_seq_one_letter_code
_entity_poly.pdbx_strand_id
1 'polypeptide(L)' 'EENGEIVKGKLICKKCEVTYEIEDGIPNLLPKNS' A
#
# COMPACT_ATOMS: atom_id res chain seq x y z
N GLU A 1 14.33 1.41 19.12
CA GLU A 1 14.29 2.14 17.84
C GLU A 1 13.09 1.67 17.07
N GLU A 2 12.16 2.56 16.76
CA GLU A 2 11.11 2.32 15.78
C GLU A 2 11.78 2.56 14.42
N ASN A 3 12.08 1.48 13.69
CA ASN A 3 13.06 1.43 12.59
C ASN A 3 12.65 2.21 11.31
N GLY A 4 11.79 3.22 11.42
CA GLY A 4 11.27 3.97 10.28
C GLY A 4 10.42 3.10 9.34
N GLU A 5 9.92 1.97 9.82
CA GLU A 5 9.07 1.07 9.04
C GLU A 5 7.70 1.72 8.82
N ILE A 6 7.23 1.66 7.57
CA ILE A 6 5.94 2.24 7.21
C ILE A 6 4.85 1.29 7.69
N VAL A 7 4.31 1.54 8.88
CA VAL A 7 3.19 0.77 9.44
C VAL A 7 1.83 1.16 8.84
N LYS A 8 1.71 2.38 8.31
CA LYS A 8 0.49 2.89 7.65
C LYS A 8 0.83 3.81 6.48
N GLY A 9 0.19 3.62 5.33
CA GLY A 9 0.52 4.37 4.13
C GLY A 9 -0.30 3.99 2.89
N LYS A 10 0.17 4.44 1.72
CA LYS A 10 -0.46 4.15 0.43
C LYS A 10 0.59 3.91 -0.64
N LEU A 11 0.40 2.86 -1.45
CA LEU A 11 1.17 2.56 -2.65
C LEU A 11 0.35 2.98 -3.88
N ILE A 12 0.92 3.85 -4.71
CA ILE A 12 0.25 4.38 -5.90
C ILE A 12 0.93 3.81 -7.14
N CYS A 13 0.19 3.01 -7.91
CA CYS A 13 0.64 2.56 -9.22
C CYS A 13 0.25 3.59 -10.28
N LYS A 14 1.20 4.40 -10.75
CA LYS A 14 0.95 5.44 -11.76
C LYS A 14 0.51 4.90 -13.12
N LYS A 15 0.85 3.64 -13.44
CA LYS A 15 0.49 2.99 -14.70
C LYS A 15 -0.99 2.56 -14.72
N CYS A 16 -1.47 2.06 -13.59
CA CYS A 16 -2.85 1.57 -13.47
C CYS A 16 -3.78 2.63 -12.87
N GLU A 17 -3.22 3.72 -12.35
CA GLU A 17 -3.93 4.75 -11.57
C GLU A 17 -4.64 4.17 -10.33
N VAL A 18 -4.08 3.09 -9.76
CA VAL A 18 -4.64 2.38 -8.60
C VAL A 18 -3.86 2.75 -7.33
N THR A 19 -4.61 2.90 -6.23
CA THR A 19 -4.06 3.10 -4.88
C THR A 19 -4.32 1.88 -4.00
N TYR A 20 -3.26 1.38 -3.38
CA TYR A 20 -3.24 0.25 -2.44
C TYR A 20 -2.95 0.76 -1.03
N GLU A 21 -3.77 0.39 -0.06
CA GLU A 21 -3.60 0.81 1.33
C GLU A 21 -2.57 -0.08 2.04
N ILE A 22 -1.78 0.52 2.94
CA ILE A 22 -0.81 -0.17 3.79
C ILE A 22 -1.32 -0.06 5.23
N GLU A 23 -1.48 -1.19 5.89
CA GLU A 23 -1.86 -1.30 7.30
C GLU A 23 -1.04 -2.43 7.95
N ASP A 24 -0.60 -2.24 9.19
CA ASP A 24 0.35 -3.13 9.89
C ASP A 24 1.64 -3.43 9.10
N GLY A 25 2.03 -2.50 8.22
CA GLY A 25 3.16 -2.68 7.29
C GLY A 25 2.87 -3.59 6.10
N ILE A 26 1.63 -4.04 5.91
CA ILE A 26 1.21 -4.95 4.84
C ILE A 26 0.39 -4.18 3.79
N PRO A 27 0.86 -4.07 2.53
CA PRO A 27 0.07 -3.50 1.45
C PRO A 27 -1.05 -4.45 0.97
N ASN A 28 -2.25 -3.92 0.79
CA ASN A 28 -3.36 -4.63 0.16
C ASN A 28 -3.20 -4.63 -1.38
N LEU A 29 -2.56 -5.66 -1.94
CA LEU A 29 -2.31 -5.80 -3.38
C LEU A 29 -3.41 -6.57 -4.12
N LEU A 30 -4.60 -6.70 -3.54
CA LEU A 30 -5.72 -7.35 -4.22
C LEU A 30 -6.09 -6.56 -5.50
N PRO A 31 -6.28 -7.25 -6.64
CA PRO A 31 -6.66 -6.59 -7.88
C PRO A 31 -8.01 -5.89 -7.69
N LYS A 32 -8.06 -4.59 -7.99
CA LYS A 32 -9.28 -3.77 -7.86
C LYS A 32 -10.25 -3.88 -9.04
N ASN A 33 -9.93 -4.74 -9.99
CA ASN A 33 -10.71 -4.94 -11.21
C ASN A 33 -11.45 -6.27 -11.06
N SER A 34 -12.72 -6.21 -10.64
CA SER A 34 -13.70 -7.31 -10.68
C SER A 34 -14.66 -7.10 -11.84
#